data_AF-D6RD49-F1
#
_entry.id   AF-D6RD49-F1
#
_cell.length_a   1.000
_cell.length_b   1.000
_cell.length_c   1.000
_cell.angle_alpha   90.00
_cell.angle_beta   90.00
_cell.angle_gamma   90.00
#
_symmetry.space_group_name_H-M   'P 1'
#
loop_
_entity.id
_entity.type
_entity.pdbx_description
1 polymer ?
#
loop_
_entity_poly.entity_id
_entity_poly.type
_entity_poly.pdbx_seq_one_letter_code
_entity_poly.pdbx_strand_id
1 'polypeptide(L)'
;MVATGSLSSKNPASISELLDCGYHPESLLSDFDYWDYVVPEPNLNEVIFEESTCQNLVKMLENCLSKSKQTKLGCSKVLVPEKLTQRIAQDVLRLSSTEPCGLRGCVMHVNLEIENVCKKLDRIVCDS
;
A
#
# COMPACT_ATOMS: atom_id res chain seq x y z
N MET A 1 -53.47 28.00 26.22
CA MET A 1 -52.89 26.97 27.10
C MET A 1 -51.92 26.16 26.25
N VAL A 2 -50.61 26.41 26.36
CA VAL A 2 -49.54 25.66 25.65
C VAL A 2 -48.40 25.47 26.64
N ALA A 3 -48.02 24.21 26.88
CA ALA A 3 -47.01 23.81 27.85
C ALA A 3 -45.61 23.77 27.21
N THR A 4 -44.61 24.19 27.99
CA THR A 4 -43.18 24.14 27.70
C THR A 4 -42.61 22.75 28.01
N GLY A 5 -41.79 22.21 27.10
CA GLY A 5 -40.93 21.04 27.36
C GLY A 5 -39.53 21.29 26.79
N SER A 6 -38.56 21.55 27.67
CA SER A 6 -37.16 21.82 27.36
C SER A 6 -36.40 20.52 27.11
N LEU A 7 -35.64 20.45 26.02
CA LEU A 7 -34.72 19.35 25.68
C LEU A 7 -33.42 19.51 26.50
N SER A 8 -33.13 18.55 27.39
CA SER A 8 -31.88 18.51 28.16
C SER A 8 -30.79 17.79 27.39
N SER A 9 -29.75 18.54 27.03
CA SER A 9 -28.42 18.03 26.67
C SER A 9 -27.80 17.26 27.86
N LYS A 10 -27.19 16.10 27.62
CA LYS A 10 -26.34 15.41 28.61
C LYS A 10 -24.90 15.41 28.12
N ASN A 11 -24.03 15.98 28.95
CA ASN A 11 -22.59 16.13 28.77
C ASN A 11 -21.83 14.79 28.72
N PRO A 12 -20.63 14.73 28.10
CA PRO A 12 -19.75 13.56 28.13
C PRO A 12 -18.98 13.51 29.47
N ALA A 13 -18.94 12.32 30.09
CA ALA A 13 -18.15 12.06 31.28
C ALA A 13 -16.65 12.06 30.97
N SER A 14 -15.89 12.70 31.85
CA SER A 14 -14.44 12.90 31.84
C SER A 14 -13.66 11.61 32.16
N ILE A 15 -12.50 11.47 31.52
CA ILE A 15 -11.57 10.32 31.54
C ILE A 15 -11.13 9.84 32.95
N SER A 16 -11.41 10.62 33.99
CA SER A 16 -11.03 10.31 35.38
C SER A 16 -11.76 9.12 36.02
N GLU A 17 -12.83 8.58 35.41
CA GLU A 17 -13.57 7.42 35.95
C GLU A 17 -13.00 6.05 35.52
N LEU A 18 -12.00 6.00 34.64
CA LEU A 18 -11.40 4.73 34.15
C LEU A 18 -10.21 4.21 34.98
N LEU A 19 -9.82 4.91 36.05
CA LEU A 19 -8.61 4.59 36.82
C LEU A 19 -8.85 3.78 38.10
N ASP A 20 -10.07 3.31 38.37
CA ASP A 20 -10.38 2.54 39.60
C ASP A 20 -10.38 1.01 39.44
N CYS A 21 -9.89 0.48 38.31
CA CYS A 21 -9.64 -0.95 38.17
C CYS A 21 -8.27 -1.31 38.75
N GLY A 22 -8.27 -1.74 40.02
CA GLY A 22 -7.12 -2.13 40.82
C GLY A 22 -6.06 -2.97 40.10
N TYR A 23 -4.82 -2.50 40.18
CA TYR A 23 -3.61 -3.17 39.73
C TYR A 23 -3.34 -4.42 40.59
N HIS A 24 -3.35 -5.60 39.96
CA HIS A 24 -2.83 -6.84 40.56
C HIS A 24 -1.43 -7.11 39.98
N PRO A 25 -0.34 -6.96 40.76
CA PRO A 25 1.04 -6.92 40.24
C PRO A 25 1.70 -8.31 40.12
N GLU A 26 0.95 -9.36 39.78
CA GLU A 26 1.47 -10.74 39.71
C GLU A 26 1.18 -11.44 38.36
N SER A 27 0.55 -10.74 37.38
CA SER A 27 0.19 -11.32 36.06
C SER A 27 0.98 -10.76 34.87
N LEU A 28 2.02 -9.96 35.12
CA LEU A 28 2.74 -9.19 34.06
C LEU A 28 4.05 -9.85 33.58
N LEU A 29 4.37 -11.05 34.06
CA LEU A 29 5.60 -11.76 33.69
C LEU A 29 5.43 -12.72 32.49
N SER A 30 4.20 -12.98 32.02
CA SER A 30 3.95 -13.82 30.83
C SER A 30 3.89 -13.04 29.51
N ASP A 31 3.71 -11.72 29.55
CA ASP A 31 3.47 -10.92 28.34
C ASP A 31 4.77 -10.38 27.71
N PHE A 32 5.92 -10.64 28.32
CA PHE A 32 7.24 -10.23 27.81
C PHE A 32 7.91 -11.27 26.89
N ASP A 33 7.24 -12.39 26.60
CA ASP A 33 7.71 -13.37 25.59
C ASP A 33 7.27 -12.99 24.16
N TYR A 34 6.55 -11.88 23.98
CA TYR A 34 6.12 -11.40 22.66
C TYR A 34 7.30 -11.02 21.74
N TRP A 35 8.44 -10.62 22.31
CA TRP A 35 9.65 -10.23 21.57
C TRP A 35 10.63 -11.38 21.32
N ASP A 36 10.37 -12.57 21.89
CA ASP A 36 11.15 -13.78 21.63
C ASP A 36 10.69 -14.51 20.35
N TYR A 37 9.84 -13.84 19.55
CA TYR A 37 9.70 -14.15 18.13
C TYR A 37 11.07 -13.99 17.47
N VAL A 38 11.81 -15.10 17.41
CA VAL A 38 12.90 -15.30 16.47
C VAL A 38 12.30 -15.06 15.09
N VAL A 39 12.43 -13.82 14.59
CA VAL A 39 12.15 -13.49 13.19
C VAL A 39 13.00 -14.49 12.41
N PRO A 40 12.40 -15.44 11.66
CA PRO A 40 13.17 -16.36 10.86
C PRO A 40 14.13 -15.52 10.03
N GLU A 41 15.43 -15.86 10.04
CA GLU A 41 16.38 -15.11 9.23
C GLU A 41 15.80 -15.02 7.82
N PRO A 42 15.62 -13.80 7.28
CA PRO A 42 14.96 -13.65 6.00
C PRO A 42 15.75 -14.46 4.99
N ASN A 43 15.05 -15.30 4.23
CA ASN A 43 15.70 -16.12 3.22
C ASN A 43 16.37 -15.15 2.23
N LEU A 44 17.70 -15.03 2.29
CA LEU A 44 18.44 -14.04 1.53
C LEU A 44 18.21 -14.20 0.02
N ASN A 45 18.01 -15.45 -0.45
CA ASN A 45 17.71 -15.71 -1.85
C ASN A 45 16.32 -15.19 -2.24
N GLU A 46 15.34 -15.30 -1.33
CA GLU A 46 13.98 -14.78 -1.52
C GLU A 46 14.00 -13.25 -1.58
N VAL A 47 14.74 -12.59 -0.68
CA VAL A 47 14.92 -11.13 -0.68
C VAL A 47 15.61 -10.64 -1.96
N ILE A 48 16.69 -11.30 -2.40
CA ILE A 48 17.40 -10.95 -3.64
C ILE A 48 16.49 -11.17 -4.87
N PHE A 49 15.73 -12.25 -4.88
CA PHE A 49 14.80 -12.56 -5.97
C PHE A 49 13.69 -11.50 -6.07
N GLU A 50 13.10 -11.12 -4.92
CA GLU A 50 12.08 -10.09 -4.85
C GLU A 50 12.62 -8.72 -5.31
N GLU A 51 13.84 -8.35 -4.89
CA GLU A 51 14.50 -7.13 -5.35
C GLU A 51 14.71 -7.13 -6.86
N SER A 52 15.24 -8.22 -7.43
CA SER A 52 15.47 -8.32 -8.87
C SER A 52 14.16 -8.23 -9.68
N THR A 53 13.09 -8.81 -9.15
CA THR A 53 11.76 -8.77 -9.75
C THR A 53 11.18 -7.36 -9.69
N CYS A 54 11.33 -6.67 -8.56
CA CYS A 54 10.94 -5.27 -8.40
C CYS A 54 11.64 -4.38 -9.44
N GLN A 55 12.96 -4.55 -9.62
CA GLN A 55 13.73 -3.78 -10.60
C GLN A 55 13.29 -4.06 -12.04
N ASN A 56 12.89 -5.29 -12.35
CA ASN A 56 12.35 -5.62 -13.67
C ASN A 56 11.01 -4.91 -13.92
N LEU A 57 10.11 -4.87 -12.93
CA LEU A 57 8.85 -4.14 -13.04
C LEU A 57 9.07 -2.63 -13.23
N VAL A 58 10.02 -2.04 -12.51
CA VAL A 58 10.42 -0.64 -12.70
C VAL A 58 10.81 -0.40 -14.16
N LYS A 59 11.68 -1.24 -14.72
CA LYS A 59 12.09 -1.13 -16.13
C LYS A 59 10.91 -1.28 -17.10
N MET A 60 9.97 -2.19 -16.84
CA MET A 60 8.79 -2.35 -17.68
C MET A 60 7.92 -1.09 -17.69
N LEU A 61 7.70 -0.48 -16.52
CA LEU A 61 6.95 0.77 -16.38
C LEU A 61 7.65 1.93 -17.08
N GLU A 62 8.96 2.09 -16.88
CA GLU A 62 9.75 3.13 -17.53
C GLU A 62 9.78 2.98 -19.05
N ASN A 63 9.89 1.74 -19.55
CA ASN A 63 9.81 1.44 -20.97
C ASN A 63 8.43 1.78 -21.55
N CYS A 64 7.35 1.46 -20.84
CA CYS A 64 5.99 1.85 -21.22
C CYS A 64 5.86 3.37 -21.35
N LEU A 65 6.32 4.13 -20.35
CA LEU A 65 6.31 5.60 -20.40
C LEU A 65 7.19 6.13 -21.53
N SER A 66 8.36 5.54 -21.76
CA SER A 66 9.28 5.94 -22.81
C SER A 66 8.68 5.74 -24.20
N LYS A 67 8.05 4.58 -24.47
CA LYS A 67 7.35 4.30 -25.74
C LYS A 67 6.15 5.23 -25.95
N SER A 68 5.47 5.59 -24.87
CA SER A 68 4.29 6.45 -24.89
C SER A 68 4.60 7.88 -25.31
N LYS A 69 5.84 8.36 -25.14
CA LYS A 69 6.27 9.73 -25.51
C LYS A 69 5.84 10.13 -26.92
N GLN A 70 6.22 9.32 -27.90
CA GLN A 70 5.95 9.61 -29.32
C GLN A 70 4.61 9.02 -29.78
N THR A 71 4.23 7.86 -29.26
CA THR A 71 3.07 7.11 -29.78
C THR A 71 1.73 7.60 -29.24
N LYS A 72 1.71 8.11 -28.00
CA LYS A 72 0.48 8.50 -27.31
C LYS A 72 0.52 9.95 -26.87
N LEU A 73 1.61 10.40 -26.26
CA LEU A 73 1.67 11.69 -25.56
C LEU A 73 2.05 12.87 -26.45
N GLY A 74 2.77 12.64 -27.55
CA GLY A 74 3.24 13.71 -28.43
C GLY A 74 4.27 14.63 -27.76
N CYS A 75 5.10 14.09 -26.86
CA CYS A 75 6.07 14.87 -26.08
C CYS A 75 7.51 14.36 -26.28
N SER A 76 8.51 15.22 -26.04
CA SER A 76 9.93 14.86 -26.13
C SER A 76 10.46 14.17 -24.87
N LYS A 77 9.95 14.52 -23.69
CA LYS A 77 10.37 13.98 -22.39
C LYS A 77 9.18 13.75 -21.48
N VAL A 78 9.26 12.69 -20.68
CA VAL A 78 8.37 12.42 -19.54
C VAL A 78 9.24 12.48 -18.29
N LEU A 79 8.78 13.22 -17.28
CA LEU A 79 9.44 13.32 -15.98
C LEU A 79 8.63 12.53 -14.97
N VAL A 80 9.31 11.71 -14.18
CA VAL A 80 8.69 10.87 -13.16
C VAL A 80 9.42 11.14 -11.85
N PRO A 81 8.71 11.31 -10.72
CA PRO A 81 9.36 11.39 -9.42
C PRO A 81 10.23 10.16 -9.17
N GLU A 82 11.44 10.37 -8.65
CA GLU A 82 12.50 9.35 -8.53
C GLU A 82 12.02 7.99 -7.98
N LYS A 83 11.11 8.01 -6.99
CA LYS A 83 10.65 6.80 -6.30
C LYS A 83 9.28 6.30 -6.76
N LEU A 84 8.63 6.95 -7.74
CA LEU A 84 7.25 6.61 -8.10
C LEU A 84 7.15 5.23 -8.74
N THR A 85 7.97 4.95 -9.76
CA THR A 85 7.98 3.64 -10.44
C THR A 85 8.36 2.51 -9.48
N GLN A 86 9.32 2.76 -8.59
CA GLN A 86 9.72 1.80 -7.55
C GLN A 86 8.57 1.48 -6.60
N ARG A 87 7.85 2.48 -6.09
CA ARG A 87 6.69 2.26 -5.20
C ARG A 87 5.58 1.49 -5.90
N ILE A 88 5.28 1.83 -7.15
CA ILE A 88 4.28 1.11 -7.95
C ILE A 88 4.70 -0.35 -8.13
N ALA A 89 5.97 -0.62 -8.45
CA ALA A 89 6.47 -1.99 -8.58
C ALA A 89 6.34 -2.80 -7.27
N GLN A 90 6.67 -2.19 -6.12
CA GLN A 90 6.49 -2.80 -4.80
C GLN A 90 5.02 -3.09 -4.50
N ASP A 91 4.13 -2.14 -4.81
CA ASP A 91 2.69 -2.34 -4.64
C ASP A 91 2.17 -3.47 -5.53
N VAL A 92 2.62 -3.56 -6.79
CA VAL A 92 2.26 -4.65 -7.71
C VAL A 92 2.73 -6.00 -7.16
N LEU A 93 3.97 -6.10 -6.67
CA LEU A 93 4.48 -7.32 -6.05
C LEU A 93 3.61 -7.74 -4.86
N ARG A 94 3.37 -6.81 -3.93
CA ARG A 94 2.56 -7.04 -2.73
C ARG A 94 1.13 -7.45 -3.07
N LEU A 95 0.49 -6.78 -4.03
CA LEU A 95 -0.88 -7.11 -4.44
C LEU A 95 -0.95 -8.45 -5.17
N SER A 96 0.09 -8.82 -5.91
CA SER A 96 0.12 -10.08 -6.64
C SER A 96 0.41 -11.29 -5.76
N SER A 97 1.07 -11.14 -4.60
CA SER A 97 1.53 -12.28 -3.78
C SER A 97 0.39 -13.15 -3.25
N THR A 98 -0.82 -12.59 -3.14
CA THR A 98 -2.02 -13.30 -2.70
C THR A 98 -2.86 -13.89 -3.84
N GLU A 99 -2.48 -13.64 -5.09
CA GLU A 99 -3.22 -14.07 -6.28
C GLU A 99 -2.70 -15.41 -6.82
N PRO A 100 -3.55 -16.23 -7.46
CA PRO A 100 -3.09 -17.42 -8.17
C PRO A 100 -2.08 -17.02 -9.26
N CYS A 101 -0.98 -17.77 -9.36
CA CYS A 101 0.17 -17.49 -10.23
C CYS A 101 0.98 -16.24 -9.87
N GLY A 102 0.64 -15.52 -8.81
CA GLY A 102 1.40 -14.35 -8.35
C GLY A 102 1.58 -13.29 -9.43
N LEU A 103 2.77 -12.69 -9.46
CA LEU A 103 3.14 -11.72 -10.49
C LEU A 103 3.01 -12.26 -11.92
N ARG A 104 3.19 -13.57 -12.15
CA ARG A 104 3.07 -14.15 -13.50
C ARG A 104 1.66 -14.00 -14.07
N GLY A 105 0.63 -14.05 -13.22
CA GLY A 105 -0.74 -13.78 -13.62
C GLY A 105 -1.04 -12.30 -13.88
N CYS A 106 -0.10 -11.39 -13.57
CA CYS A 106 -0.36 -9.96 -13.58
C CYS A 106 -0.42 -9.37 -15.00
N VAL A 107 -1.46 -8.58 -15.22
CA VAL A 107 -1.65 -7.75 -16.42
C VAL A 107 -1.90 -6.32 -15.95
N MET A 108 -0.96 -5.42 -16.23
CA MET A 108 -1.05 -4.02 -15.83
C MET A 108 -1.59 -3.17 -16.98
N HIS A 109 -2.65 -2.42 -16.71
CA HIS A 109 -3.19 -1.41 -17.62
C HIS A 109 -2.67 -0.04 -17.20
N VAL A 110 -1.83 0.58 -18.03
CA VAL A 110 -1.21 1.87 -17.72
C VAL A 110 -1.98 2.98 -18.41
N ASN A 111 -2.48 3.93 -17.61
CA ASN A 111 -3.21 5.10 -18.08
C ASN A 111 -2.56 6.38 -17.54
N LEU A 112 -2.66 7.47 -18.29
CA LEU A 112 -2.33 8.82 -17.83
C LEU A 112 -3.63 9.60 -17.64
N GLU A 113 -3.86 10.05 -16.41
CA GLU A 113 -4.97 10.92 -16.07
C GLU A 113 -4.51 12.37 -16.01
N ILE A 114 -5.21 13.25 -16.73
CA ILE A 114 -5.00 14.70 -16.73
C ILE A 114 -6.38 15.34 -16.58
N GLU A 115 -6.61 16.01 -15.45
CA GLU A 115 -7.91 16.58 -15.09
C GLU A 115 -9.03 15.52 -15.19
N ASN A 116 -9.95 15.66 -16.15
CA ASN A 116 -11.06 14.73 -16.38
C ASN A 116 -10.82 13.77 -17.56
N VAL A 117 -9.61 13.74 -18.11
CA VAL A 117 -9.26 12.92 -19.27
C VAL A 117 -8.36 11.76 -18.84
N CYS A 118 -8.81 10.53 -19.09
CA CYS A 118 -8.02 9.32 -18.90
C CYS A 118 -7.54 8.79 -20.25
N LYS A 119 -6.22 8.76 -20.45
CA LYS A 119 -5.57 8.36 -21.70
C LYS A 119 -4.84 7.04 -21.51
N LYS A 120 -5.25 6.01 -22.26
CA LYS A 120 -4.58 4.71 -22.26
C LYS A 120 -3.19 4.78 -22.89
N LEU A 121 -2.18 4.37 -22.13
CA LEU A 121 -0.79 4.34 -22.57
C LEU A 121 -0.40 2.96 -23.11
N ASP A 122 -0.54 1.92 -22.29
CA ASP A 122 -0.12 0.56 -22.66
C ASP A 122 -0.83 -0.52 -21.83
N ARG A 123 -0.65 -1.78 -22.24
CA ARG A 123 -1.03 -2.97 -21.48
C ARG A 123 0.19 -3.89 -21.36
N ILE A 124 0.69 -4.04 -20.14
CA ILE A 124 1.88 -4.83 -19.82
C ILE A 124 1.44 -6.20 -19.31
N VAL A 125 2.00 -7.28 -19.85
CA VAL A 125 1.81 -8.66 -19.37
C VAL A 125 3.11 -9.09 -18.68
N CYS A 126 3.04 -9.60 -17.46
CA CYS A 126 4.22 -9.93 -16.67
C CYS A 126 4.85 -11.30 -17.00
N ASP A 127 4.08 -12.23 -17.55
CA ASP A 127 4.55 -13.55 -18.03
C ASP A 127 4.60 -13.50 -19.57
N SER A 128 5.74 -13.08 -20.14
CA SER A 128 5.97 -13.00 -21.60
C SER A 128 7.10 -13.92 -22.05
#